data_AF-A0A0F9FH82-F1
#
_entry.id   AF-A0A0F9FH82-F1
#
_cell.length_a   1.000
_cell.length_b   1.000
_cell.length_c   1.000
_cell.angle_alpha   90.00
_cell.angle_beta   90.00
_cell.angle_gamma   90.00
#
_symmetry.space_group_name_H-M   'P 1'
#
loop_
_entity.id
_entity.type
_entity.pdbx_description
1 polymer ?
#
loop_
_entity_poly.entity_id
_entity_poly.type
_entity_poly.pdbx_seq_one_letter_code
_entity_poly.pdbx_strand_id
1 'polypeptide(L)'
;MSEQTKIEKGYYPNGQLQHKIPYHQDQKHGIAKWWYESGQLEYETLYHQGQQHGMEKWWYKNGKIEYERYFLYNEEATKEEYRKHELVESLACLNNRK
;
A
#
# COMPACT_ATOMS: atom_id res chain seq x y z
N MET A 1 -15.16 -11.34 -17.03
CA MET A 1 -15.25 -9.88 -16.84
C MET A 1 -13.94 -9.45 -16.22
N SER A 2 -13.06 -8.78 -16.96
CA SER A 2 -11.75 -8.37 -16.44
C SER A 2 -11.96 -7.38 -15.31
N GLU A 3 -11.54 -7.75 -14.10
CA GLU A 3 -11.52 -6.89 -12.92
C GLU A 3 -10.69 -5.65 -13.23
N GLN A 4 -11.37 -4.54 -13.50
CA GLN A 4 -10.70 -3.32 -13.94
C GLN A 4 -10.11 -2.65 -12.70
N THR A 5 -8.80 -2.85 -12.49
CA THR A 5 -8.06 -2.09 -11.49
C THR A 5 -7.83 -0.68 -12.02
N LYS A 6 -8.58 0.29 -11.49
CA LYS A 6 -8.40 1.71 -11.84
C LYS A 6 -7.18 2.22 -11.08
N ILE A 7 -6.40 3.09 -11.72
CA ILE A 7 -5.27 3.76 -11.05
C ILE A 7 -5.52 5.25 -11.07
N GLU A 8 -5.69 5.84 -9.90
CA GLU A 8 -5.70 7.29 -9.72
C GLU A 8 -4.25 7.79 -9.69
N LYS A 9 -4.00 8.91 -10.38
CA LYS A 9 -2.71 9.59 -10.39
C LYS A 9 -2.93 11.07 -10.17
N GLY A 10 -2.14 11.64 -9.27
CA GLY A 10 -2.02 13.09 -9.09
C GLY A 10 -0.64 13.55 -9.51
N TYR A 11 -0.56 14.80 -9.96
CA TYR A 11 0.69 15.41 -10.42
C TYR A 11 0.87 16.76 -9.73
N TYR A 12 2.10 17.10 -9.41
CA TYR A 12 2.48 18.42 -8.95
C TYR A 12 2.36 19.46 -10.08
N PRO A 13 2.36 20.77 -9.76
CA PRO A 13 2.35 21.83 -10.78
C PRO A 13 3.51 21.74 -11.78
N ASN A 14 4.65 21.17 -11.36
CA ASN A 14 5.81 20.93 -12.22
C ASN A 14 5.66 19.72 -13.17
N GLY A 15 4.51 19.03 -13.14
CA GLY A 15 4.21 17.85 -13.95
C GLY A 15 4.74 16.53 -13.41
N GLN A 16 5.47 16.53 -12.28
CA GLN A 16 5.97 15.30 -11.68
C GLN A 16 4.86 14.54 -10.96
N LEU A 17 4.98 13.20 -10.93
CA LEU A 17 3.99 12.33 -10.29
C LEU A 17 4.00 12.58 -8.78
N GLN A 18 2.86 12.96 -8.22
CA GLN A 18 2.68 13.19 -6.80
C GLN A 18 2.21 11.93 -6.08
N HIS A 19 1.24 11.22 -6.67
CA HIS A 19 0.71 10.00 -6.07
C HIS A 19 0.14 9.05 -7.11
N LYS A 20 0.05 7.78 -6.73
CA LYS A 20 -0.51 6.69 -7.52
C LYS A 20 -1.25 5.75 -6.58
N ILE A 21 -2.56 5.69 -6.73
CA ILE A 21 -3.43 4.93 -5.84
C ILE A 21 -4.20 3.91 -6.69
N PRO A 22 -3.98 2.61 -6.50
CA PRO A 22 -4.75 1.57 -7.17
C PRO A 22 -6.11 1.38 -6.48
N TYR A 23 -7.14 1.17 -7.29
CA TYR A 23 -8.51 0.92 -6.89
C TYR A 23 -9.03 -0.37 -7.52
N HIS A 24 -9.84 -1.10 -6.77
CA HIS A 24 -10.60 -2.24 -7.23
C HIS A 24 -12.04 -2.07 -6.70
N GLN A 25 -13.04 -2.16 -7.57
CA GLN A 25 -14.45 -1.94 -7.21
C GLN A 25 -14.69 -0.63 -6.43
N ASP A 26 -14.11 0.47 -6.93
CA ASP A 26 -14.17 1.81 -6.32
C ASP A 26 -13.55 1.95 -4.92
N GLN A 27 -12.88 0.91 -4.41
CA GLN A 27 -12.15 0.93 -3.15
C GLN A 27 -10.64 0.87 -3.38
N LYS A 28 -9.85 1.56 -2.55
CA LYS A 28 -8.38 1.47 -2.62
C LYS A 28 -7.95 0.02 -2.41
N HIS A 29 -7.17 -0.52 -3.33
CA HIS A 29 -6.73 -1.91 -3.28
C HIS A 29 -5.38 -2.08 -3.99
N GLY A 30 -4.37 -2.51 -3.24
CA GLY A 30 -2.99 -2.62 -3.68
C GLY A 30 -2.09 -1.53 -3.08
N ILE A 31 -0.85 -1.48 -3.58
CA ILE A 31 0.18 -0.57 -3.06
C ILE A 31 -0.05 0.84 -3.58
N ALA A 32 -0.40 1.75 -2.67
CA ALA A 32 -0.47 3.17 -2.95
C ALA A 32 0.88 3.84 -2.65
N LYS A 33 1.27 4.79 -3.50
CA LYS A 33 2.57 5.47 -3.44
C LYS A 33 2.43 6.97 -3.61
N TRP A 34 3.27 7.71 -2.90
CA TRP A 34 3.43 9.15 -2.99
C TRP A 34 4.90 9.48 -3.16
N TRP A 35 5.18 10.52 -3.93
CA TRP A 35 6.52 10.98 -4.24
C TRP A 35 6.63 12.45 -3.90
N TYR A 36 7.82 12.88 -3.51
CA TYR A 36 8.18 14.28 -3.41
C TYR A 36 8.18 14.95 -4.80
N GLU A 37 8.16 16.28 -4.82
CA GLU A 37 8.37 17.10 -6.03
C GLU A 37 9.71 16.86 -6.74
N SER A 38 10.65 16.16 -6.09
CA SER A 38 11.91 15.70 -6.70
C SER A 38 11.76 14.39 -7.49
N GLY A 39 10.61 13.72 -7.39
CA GLY A 39 10.35 12.40 -7.94
C GLY A 39 10.83 11.24 -7.06
N GLN A 40 11.41 11.53 -5.90
CA GLN A 40 11.81 10.51 -4.92
C GLN A 40 10.59 10.01 -4.15
N LEU A 41 10.57 8.72 -3.80
CA LEU A 41 9.49 8.14 -3.02
C LEU A 41 9.45 8.80 -1.63
N GLU A 42 8.27 9.28 -1.25
CA GLU A 42 8.00 9.92 0.04
C GLU A 42 7.29 8.93 0.97
N TYR A 43 6.33 8.20 0.43
CA TYR A 43 5.42 7.38 1.23
C TYR A 43 4.84 6.23 0.41
N GLU A 44 4.69 5.06 1.03
CA GLU A 44 3.95 3.94 0.46
C GLU A 44 3.21 3.16 1.55
N THR A 45 2.05 2.64 1.19
CA THR A 45 1.23 1.80 2.07
C THR A 45 0.42 0.82 1.23
N LEU A 46 0.06 -0.33 1.81
CA LEU A 46 -0.79 -1.32 1.17
C LEU A 46 -2.24 -1.11 1.64
N TYR A 47 -3.17 -1.07 0.68
CA TYR A 47 -4.60 -1.07 0.95
C TYR A 47 -5.23 -2.40 0.54
N HIS A 48 -6.18 -2.88 1.33
CA HIS A 48 -7.06 -3.99 1.00
C HIS A 48 -8.51 -3.54 1.21
N GLN A 49 -9.31 -3.51 0.14
CA GLN A 49 -10.74 -3.16 0.18
C GLN A 49 -11.03 -1.83 0.92
N GLY A 50 -10.21 -0.82 0.65
CA GLY A 50 -10.34 0.52 1.25
C GLY A 50 -9.69 0.69 2.61
N GLN A 51 -9.16 -0.38 3.21
CA GLN A 51 -8.50 -0.35 4.53
C GLN A 51 -6.98 -0.46 4.39
N GLN A 52 -6.22 0.28 5.19
CA GLN A 52 -4.77 0.09 5.31
C GLN A 52 -4.50 -1.30 5.87
N HIS A 53 -3.76 -2.10 5.12
CA HIS A 53 -3.47 -3.48 5.46
C HIS A 53 -2.07 -3.79 4.95
N GLY A 54 -1.10 -3.88 5.85
CA GLY A 54 0.30 -4.08 5.50
C GLY A 54 1.24 -3.04 6.07
N MET A 55 2.43 -3.03 5.49
CA MET A 55 3.51 -2.16 5.91
C MET A 55 3.32 -0.76 5.32
N GLU A 56 3.38 0.22 6.19
CA GLU A 56 3.49 1.64 5.89
C GLU A 56 4.95 2.06 5.98
N LYS A 57 5.46 2.77 4.97
CA LYS A 57 6.82 3.30 4.95
C LYS A 57 6.83 4.76 4.56
N TRP A 58 7.63 5.52 5.29
CA TRP A 58 7.94 6.91 5.00
C TRP A 58 9.44 7.06 4.76
N TRP A 59 9.80 7.93 3.82
CA TRP A 59 11.18 8.22 3.48
C TRP A 59 11.43 9.71 3.59
N TYR A 60 12.60 10.07 4.11
CA TYR A 60 13.12 11.43 3.97
C TYR A 60 13.48 11.74 2.52
N LYS A 61 13.58 13.04 2.17
CA LYS A 61 14.07 13.51 0.85
C LYS A 61 15.46 13.00 0.46
N ASN A 62 16.25 12.49 1.40
CA ASN A 62 17.55 11.86 1.08
C ASN A 62 17.42 10.36 0.72
N GLY A 63 16.21 9.81 0.67
CA GLY A 63 15.91 8.42 0.37
C GLY A 63 16.09 7.45 1.55
N LYS A 64 16.46 7.94 2.74
CA LYS A 64 16.51 7.09 3.95
C LYS A 64 15.11 6.92 4.50
N ILE A 65 14.82 5.72 5.03
CA ILE A 65 13.56 5.45 5.72
C ILE A 65 13.50 6.34 6.96
N GLU A 66 12.39 7.05 7.08
CA GLU A 66 12.05 7.86 8.24
C GLU A 66 11.42 6.98 9.33
N TYR A 67 10.36 6.24 8.99
CA TYR A 67 9.81 5.18 9.84
C TYR A 67 9.08 4.11 9.03
N GLU A 68 8.84 2.97 9.69
CA GLU A 68 7.97 1.91 9.21
C GLU A 68 6.91 1.61 10.27
N ARG A 69 5.67 1.40 9.84
CA ARG A 69 4.56 0.91 10.68
C ARG A 69 3.86 -0.26 10.01
N TYR A 70 3.13 -1.06 10.77
CA TYR A 70 2.35 -2.16 10.23
C TYR A 70 0.89 -1.95 10.62
N PHE A 71 -0.01 -2.29 9.70
CA PHE A 71 -1.45 -2.15 9.89
C PHE A 71 -2.16 -3.45 9.51
N LEU A 72 -3.19 -3.80 10.26
CA LEU A 72 -4.15 -4.85 9.92
C LEU A 72 -5.53 -4.19 9.88
N TYR A 73 -6.06 -3.96 8.68
CA TYR A 73 -7.41 -3.41 8.47
C TYR A 73 -7.65 -2.08 9.20
N ASN A 74 -6.75 -1.11 9.02
CA ASN A 74 -6.66 0.20 9.69
C ASN A 74 -6.24 0.18 11.16
N GLU A 75 -6.02 -0.97 11.77
CA GLU A 75 -5.51 -1.06 13.15
C GLU A 75 -3.99 -1.17 13.14
N GLU A 76 -3.29 -0.36 13.95
CA GLU A 76 -1.84 -0.49 14.11
C GLU A 76 -1.51 -1.87 14.69
N ALA A 77 -0.56 -2.55 14.05
CA ALA A 77 -0.11 -3.88 14.43
C ALA A 77 1.41 -3.89 14.59
N THR A 78 1.90 -4.87 15.34
CA THR A 78 3.32 -5.19 15.35
C THR A 78 3.71 -5.92 14.06
N LYS A 79 5.00 -5.90 13.75
CA LYS A 79 5.56 -6.63 12.61
C LYS A 79 5.31 -8.14 12.74
N GLU A 80 5.37 -8.68 13.96
CA GLU A 80 5.13 -10.07 14.28
C GLU A 80 3.67 -10.47 14.06
N GLU A 81 2.72 -9.62 14.48
CA GLU A 81 1.28 -9.85 14.25
C GLU A 81 0.94 -9.83 12.76
N TYR A 82 1.44 -8.83 12.04
CA TYR A 82 1.25 -8.75 10.59
C TYR A 82 1.80 -9.99 9.87
N ARG A 83 3.02 -10.44 10.21
CA ARG A 83 3.62 -11.65 9.61
C ARG A 83 2.82 -12.92 9.90
N LYS A 84 2.26 -13.05 11.10
CA LYS A 84 1.38 -14.18 11.43
C LYS A 84 0.10 -14.12 10.61
N HIS A 85 -0.50 -12.94 10.48
CA HIS A 85 -1.69 -12.73 9.66
C HIS A 85 -1.43 -13.08 8.19
N GLU A 86 -0.35 -12.54 7.62
CA GLU A 86 0.07 -12.83 6.23
C GLU A 86 0.30 -14.33 5.99
N LEU A 87 0.90 -15.03 6.95
CA LEU A 87 1.09 -16.49 6.86
C LEU A 87 -0.25 -17.24 6.87
N VAL A 88 -1.19 -16.87 7.74
CA VAL A 88 -2.52 -17.51 7.82
C VAL A 88 -3.30 -17.30 6.51
N GLU A 89 -3.33 -16.07 6.00
CA GLU A 89 -3.98 -15.74 4.71
C GLU A 89 -3.38 -16.52 3.55
N SER A 90 -2.05 -16.59 3.49
CA SER A 90 -1.33 -17.38 2.48
C SER A 90 -1.66 -18.88 2.56
N LEU A 91 -1.72 -19.44 3.76
CA LEU A 91 -2.09 -20.84 3.98
C LEU A 91 -3.57 -21.13 3.66
N ALA A 92 -4.48 -20.20 3.97
CA ALA A 92 -5.90 -20.31 3.62
C ALA A 92 -6.09 -20.38 2.10
N CYS A 93 -5.34 -19.59 1.33
CA CYS A 93 -5.35 -19.63 -0.13
C CYS A 93 -4.83 -20.95 -0.73
N LEU A 94 -3.93 -21.65 -0.02
CA LEU A 94 -3.40 -22.96 -0.45
C LEU A 94 -4.38 -24.10 -0.17
N ASN A 95 -5.11 -24.03 0.95
CA ASN A 95 -6.04 -25.09 1.36
C ASN A 95 -7.37 -25.07 0.58
N ASN A 96 -7.76 -23.93 0.01
CA ASN A 96 -8.96 -23.78 -0.82
C ASN A 96 -8.77 -24.19 -2.31
N ARG A 97 -7.66 -24.84 -2.66
CA ARG A 97 -7.44 -25.49 -3.98
C ARG A 97 -7.62 -27.01 -3.91
N LYS A 98 -8.63 -27.49 -3.19
CA LYS A 98 -9.05 -28.90 -3.19
C LYS A 98 -10.51 -29.02 -3.60
#